data_AF-A0A524K3H1-F1
#
_entry.id   AF-A0A524K3H1-F1
#
_cell.length_a   1.000
_cell.length_b   1.000
_cell.length_c   1.000
_cell.angle_alpha   90.00
_cell.angle_beta   90.00
_cell.angle_gamma   90.00
#
_symmetry.space_group_name_H-M   'P 1'
#
loop_
_entity.id
_entity.type
_entity.pdbx_description
1 polymer ?
#
loop_
_entity_poly.entity_id
_entity_poly.type
_entity_poly.pdbx_seq_one_letter_code
_entity_poly.pdbx_strand_id
1 'polypeptide(L)'
;MCLIPATRVLRPTAARSTSTWNTWSAFPCCPRSLSSSAVKIWYLYLVRCGDGSIYTGVSTDVARRLAEHRSGRGRGARYLRGRGPLLMVRKIRIGDKSTAYKLEWRVKRFSRADKEDLIKGKIKLNELRKKVALN
;
A
#
# COMPACT_ATOMS: atom_id res chain seq x y z
N MET A 1 -57.33 15.62 -37.13
CA MET A 1 -57.28 16.47 -35.91
C MET A 1 -56.36 15.75 -34.93
N CYS A 2 -55.24 16.27 -34.42
CA CYS A 2 -54.74 17.64 -34.31
C CYS A 2 -53.29 17.74 -34.78
N LEU A 3 -53.01 18.83 -35.52
CA LEU A 3 -51.66 19.31 -35.81
C LEU A 3 -51.12 20.07 -34.59
N ILE A 4 -49.83 19.93 -34.29
CA ILE A 4 -49.11 20.79 -33.35
C ILE A 4 -47.96 21.47 -34.12
N PRO A 5 -47.83 22.81 -34.06
CA PRO A 5 -46.96 23.57 -34.95
C PRO A 5 -45.48 23.57 -34.53
N ALA A 6 -44.62 23.63 -35.55
CA ALA A 6 -43.21 23.89 -35.43
C ALA A 6 -42.96 25.37 -35.04
N THR A 7 -42.25 25.60 -33.95
CA THR A 7 -41.68 26.93 -33.64
C THR A 7 -40.16 26.88 -33.65
N ARG A 8 -39.65 27.38 -34.76
CA ARG A 8 -38.29 27.82 -35.08
C ARG A 8 -37.81 28.84 -34.04
N VAL A 9 -36.76 28.52 -33.29
CA VAL A 9 -36.01 29.53 -32.50
C VAL A 9 -34.66 29.77 -33.17
N LEU A 10 -34.42 31.05 -33.43
CA LEU A 10 -33.33 31.64 -34.19
C LEU A 10 -31.98 31.47 -33.49
N ARG A 11 -30.94 31.19 -34.29
CA ARG A 11 -29.53 31.30 -33.89
C ARG A 11 -29.12 32.78 -33.88
N PRO A 12 -28.48 33.30 -32.83
CA PRO A 12 -27.69 34.51 -32.93
C PRO A 12 -26.36 34.19 -33.63
N THR A 13 -26.13 34.86 -34.75
CA THR A 13 -24.84 34.99 -35.42
C THR A 13 -23.97 36.05 -34.73
N ALA A 14 -22.67 35.78 -34.74
CA ALA A 14 -21.55 36.72 -34.63
C ALA A 14 -21.20 37.30 -33.24
N ALA A 15 -19.99 36.96 -32.78
CA ALA A 15 -18.99 37.96 -32.42
C ALA A 15 -17.60 37.31 -32.40
N ARG A 16 -16.83 37.62 -33.45
CA ARG A 16 -15.40 37.37 -33.56
C ARG A 16 -14.72 38.50 -32.77
N SER A 17 -14.05 38.18 -31.68
CA SER A 17 -13.20 39.13 -30.95
C SER A 17 -11.82 38.54 -30.78
N THR A 18 -10.92 38.98 -31.64
CA THR A 18 -9.47 38.89 -31.48
C THR A 18 -9.07 39.80 -30.32
N SER A 19 -8.56 39.25 -29.23
CA SER A 19 -7.76 40.05 -28.30
C SER A 19 -6.84 39.20 -27.45
N THR A 20 -5.55 39.47 -27.62
CA THR A 20 -4.48 39.44 -26.61
C THR A 20 -4.41 38.23 -25.68
N TRP A 21 -3.62 37.24 -26.10
CA TRP A 21 -3.00 36.26 -25.20
C TRP A 21 -1.94 36.96 -24.35
N ASN A 22 -2.31 37.75 -23.34
CA ASN A 22 -1.37 38.20 -22.30
C ASN A 22 -2.10 38.72 -21.07
N THR A 23 -2.35 37.80 -20.14
CA THR A 23 -2.27 38.07 -18.69
C THR A 23 -2.01 36.72 -18.03
N TRP A 24 -0.74 36.41 -17.77
CA TRP A 24 -0.38 35.45 -16.74
C TRP A 24 -0.74 36.07 -15.39
N SER A 25 -2.01 35.95 -15.03
CA SER A 25 -2.47 36.20 -13.68
C SER A 25 -1.81 35.17 -12.79
N ALA A 26 -0.86 35.66 -12.00
CA ALA A 26 -0.16 34.93 -10.96
C ALA A 26 -1.10 33.98 -10.22
N PHE A 27 -0.84 32.68 -10.34
CA PHE A 27 -1.45 31.70 -9.48
C PHE A 27 -1.14 32.10 -8.03
N PRO A 28 -2.15 32.29 -7.16
CA PRO A 28 -1.88 32.58 -5.77
C PRO A 28 -1.11 31.41 -5.20
N CYS A 29 0.12 31.67 -4.78
CA CYS A 29 0.95 30.78 -3.97
C CYS A 29 0.13 30.34 -2.77
N CYS A 30 -0.56 29.20 -2.88
CA CYS A 30 -1.19 28.57 -1.74
C CYS A 30 -0.06 28.21 -0.77
N PRO A 31 -0.09 28.70 0.49
CA PRO A 31 0.91 28.32 1.47
C PRO A 31 0.83 26.81 1.61
N ARG A 32 1.94 26.16 1.24
CA ARG A 32 2.16 24.72 1.29
C ARG A 32 1.74 24.23 2.68
N SER A 33 0.56 23.62 2.76
CA SER A 33 0.07 22.95 3.96
C SER A 33 1.13 21.95 4.42
N LEU A 34 1.79 22.27 5.53
CA LEU A 34 2.63 21.33 6.26
C LEU A 34 1.69 20.30 6.88
N SER A 35 1.28 19.34 6.07
CA SER A 35 0.62 18.11 6.51
C SER A 35 1.58 17.41 7.47
N SER A 36 1.28 17.53 8.77
CA SER A 36 1.86 16.74 9.85
C SER A 36 1.83 15.26 9.42
N SER A 37 2.97 14.79 8.95
CA SER A 37 3.10 13.47 8.35
C SER A 37 3.09 12.46 9.48
N ALA A 38 1.90 11.95 9.82
CA ALA A 38 1.74 10.87 10.78
C ALA A 38 2.69 9.72 10.39
N VAL A 39 3.68 9.46 11.24
CA VAL A 39 4.70 8.44 11.01
C VAL A 39 4.02 7.08 11.02
N LYS A 40 3.71 6.55 9.84
CA LYS A 40 3.10 5.22 9.71
C LYS A 40 4.15 4.17 10.05
N ILE A 41 3.97 3.49 11.18
CA ILE A 41 4.84 2.38 11.60
C ILE A 41 4.57 1.16 10.74
N TRP A 42 5.63 0.66 10.09
CA TRP A 42 5.60 -0.58 9.32
C TRP A 42 5.99 -1.79 10.18
N TYR A 43 5.29 -2.90 9.95
CA TYR A 43 5.55 -4.18 10.61
C TYR A 43 5.86 -5.26 9.56
N LEU A 44 6.85 -6.09 9.87
CA LEU A 44 7.11 -7.35 9.19
C LEU A 44 6.43 -8.46 9.99
N TYR A 45 5.71 -9.35 9.30
CA TYR A 45 5.04 -10.48 9.93
C TYR A 45 5.34 -11.78 9.20
N LEU A 46 5.36 -12.87 9.98
CA LEU A 46 5.57 -14.22 9.51
C LEU A 46 4.39 -15.09 9.92
N VAL A 47 3.90 -15.88 8.98
CA VAL A 47 2.76 -16.78 9.15
C VAL A 47 3.20 -18.18 8.73
N ARG A 48 2.95 -19.17 9.57
CA ARG A 48 3.15 -20.58 9.28
C ARG A 48 1.83 -21.15 8.76
N CYS A 49 1.88 -21.75 7.57
CA CYS A 49 0.76 -22.48 6.99
C CYS A 49 0.76 -23.93 7.48
N GLY A 50 -0.36 -24.63 7.30
CA GLY A 50 -0.50 -26.06 7.65
C GLY A 50 0.57 -26.96 7.02
N ASP A 51 1.03 -26.62 5.81
CA ASP A 51 2.09 -27.34 5.10
C ASP A 51 3.50 -27.17 5.70
N GLY A 52 3.63 -26.44 6.82
CA GLY A 52 4.92 -26.08 7.42
C GLY A 52 5.69 -25.00 6.65
N SER A 53 5.14 -24.50 5.55
CA SER A 53 5.67 -23.35 4.81
C SER A 53 5.50 -22.05 5.60
N ILE A 54 6.48 -21.15 5.50
CA ILE A 54 6.48 -19.86 6.19
C ILE A 54 6.30 -18.74 5.18
N TYR A 55 5.16 -18.08 5.25
CA TYR A 55 4.88 -16.86 4.50
C TYR A 55 5.41 -15.63 5.25
N THR A 56 5.99 -14.70 4.51
CA THR A 56 6.53 -13.45 5.04
C THR A 56 5.95 -12.27 4.27
N GLY A 57 5.54 -11.22 4.98
CA GLY A 57 5.07 -9.99 4.35
C GLY A 57 5.20 -8.78 5.26
N VAL A 58 5.08 -7.59 4.70
CA VAL A 58 5.01 -6.32 5.44
C VAL A 58 3.63 -5.68 5.39
N SER A 59 3.22 -5.02 6.48
CA SER A 59 1.99 -4.24 6.55
C SER A 59 2.03 -3.27 7.73
N THR A 60 1.25 -2.19 7.65
CA THR A 60 0.97 -1.30 8.80
C THR A 60 0.02 -1.98 9.79
N ASP A 61 -0.98 -2.71 9.27
CA ASP A 61 -2.08 -3.29 10.04
C ASP A 61 -2.13 -4.81 9.88
N VAL A 62 -1.20 -5.47 10.56
CA VAL A 62 -1.02 -6.93 10.46
C VAL A 62 -2.27 -7.70 10.89
N ALA A 63 -2.94 -7.27 11.98
CA ALA A 63 -4.12 -7.94 12.51
C ALA A 63 -5.28 -7.91 11.50
N ARG A 64 -5.54 -6.73 10.92
CA ARG A 64 -6.56 -6.56 9.87
C ARG A 64 -6.25 -7.47 8.67
N ARG A 65 -5.00 -7.46 8.21
CA ARG A 65 -4.56 -8.27 7.06
C ARG A 65 -4.65 -9.78 7.33
N LEU A 66 -4.33 -10.22 8.54
CA LEU A 66 -4.48 -11.63 8.92
C LEU A 66 -5.95 -12.04 8.98
N ALA A 67 -6.85 -11.18 9.47
CA ALA A 67 -8.29 -11.43 9.47
C ALA A 67 -8.85 -11.51 8.03
N GLU A 68 -8.38 -10.65 7.12
CA GLU A 68 -8.67 -10.73 5.68
C GLU A 68 -8.17 -12.06 5.07
N HIS A 69 -7.02 -12.58 5.51
CA HIS A 69 -6.52 -13.89 5.08
C HIS A 69 -7.35 -15.06 5.62
N ARG A 70 -7.79 -14.99 6.88
CA ARG A 70 -8.61 -16.03 7.53
C ARG A 70 -10.04 -16.11 6.99
N SER A 71 -10.66 -14.96 6.76
CA SER A 71 -12.04 -14.88 6.27
C SER A 71 -12.21 -15.32 4.82
N GLY A 72 -11.12 -15.44 4.05
CA GLY A 72 -11.13 -15.88 2.65
C GLY A 72 -11.83 -14.90 1.68
N ARG A 73 -12.56 -13.91 2.19
CA ARG A 73 -13.29 -12.88 1.43
C ARG A 73 -12.43 -11.62 1.32
N GLY A 74 -11.92 -11.33 0.13
CA GLY A 74 -11.29 -10.04 -0.19
C GLY A 74 -9.85 -10.11 -0.71
N ARG A 75 -9.10 -9.01 -0.50
CA ARG A 75 -7.75 -8.74 -1.03
C ARG A 75 -6.62 -9.49 -0.29
N GLY A 76 -6.95 -10.64 0.30
CA GLY A 76 -5.97 -11.52 0.93
C GLY A 76 -4.95 -12.07 -0.08
N ALA A 77 -3.78 -12.48 0.40
CA ALA A 77 -2.74 -13.03 -0.46
C ALA A 77 -3.29 -14.29 -1.17
N ARG A 78 -3.24 -14.31 -2.50
CA ARG A 78 -3.66 -15.47 -3.32
C ARG A 78 -3.02 -16.77 -2.83
N TYR A 79 -1.77 -16.68 -2.38
CA TYR A 79 -0.99 -17.81 -1.88
C TYR A 79 -1.54 -18.45 -0.59
N LEU A 80 -2.19 -17.67 0.28
CA LEU A 80 -2.69 -18.15 1.57
C LEU A 80 -4.12 -18.70 1.50
N ARG A 81 -4.80 -18.57 0.35
CA ARG A 81 -6.16 -19.08 0.16
C ARG A 81 -6.15 -20.62 0.16
N GLY A 82 -6.96 -21.23 1.02
CA GLY A 82 -7.09 -22.70 1.12
C GLY A 82 -5.93 -23.43 1.80
N ARG A 83 -4.87 -22.73 2.23
CA ARG A 83 -3.71 -23.34 2.90
C ARG A 83 -3.88 -23.40 4.42
N GLY A 84 -4.82 -24.24 4.87
CA GLY A 84 -4.96 -24.70 6.26
C GLY A 84 -4.97 -23.61 7.35
N PRO A 85 -4.72 -23.97 8.62
CA PRO A 85 -4.70 -23.00 9.72
C PRO A 85 -3.52 -22.04 9.57
N LEU A 86 -3.81 -20.74 9.46
CA LEU A 86 -2.81 -19.67 9.40
C LEU A 86 -2.40 -19.27 10.81
N LEU A 87 -1.23 -19.76 11.24
CA LEU A 87 -0.64 -19.48 12.54
C LEU A 87 0.32 -18.30 12.43
N MET A 88 0.01 -17.21 13.12
CA MET A 88 0.95 -16.10 13.25
C MET A 88 2.08 -16.51 14.20
N VAL A 89 3.29 -16.64 13.66
CA VAL A 89 4.47 -17.11 14.43
C VAL A 89 5.34 -15.97 14.93
N ARG A 90 5.39 -14.85 14.18
CA ARG A 90 6.22 -13.70 14.57
C ARG A 90 5.69 -12.40 13.97
N LYS A 91 5.78 -11.33 14.75
CA LYS A 91 5.53 -9.93 14.32
C LYS A 91 6.69 -9.07 14.80
N ILE A 92 7.20 -8.21 13.91
CA ILE A 92 8.37 -7.37 14.17
C ILE A 92 8.05 -5.93 13.76
N ARG A 93 8.28 -4.98 14.67
CA ARG A 93 8.17 -3.54 14.40
C ARG A 93 9.43 -3.03 13.68
N ILE A 94 9.26 -2.34 12.56
CA ILE A 94 10.37 -1.76 11.78
C ILE A 94 10.38 -0.23 11.84
N GLY A 95 9.21 0.40 11.77
CA GLY A 95 9.09 1.87 11.68
C GLY A 95 9.03 2.33 10.24
N ASP A 96 10.17 2.38 9.55
CA ASP A 96 10.28 2.94 8.20
C ASP A 96 9.76 2.01 7.09
N LYS A 97 9.09 2.60 6.10
CA LYS A 97 8.61 1.90 4.89
C LYS A 97 9.76 1.28 4.11
N SER A 98 10.78 2.08 3.79
CA SER A 98 11.94 1.68 2.99
C SER A 98 12.69 0.51 3.64
N THR A 99 12.98 0.63 4.94
CA THR A 99 13.61 -0.43 5.73
C THR A 99 12.76 -1.69 5.78
N ALA A 100 11.44 -1.58 5.90
CA ALA A 100 10.54 -2.73 5.93
C ALA A 100 10.60 -3.53 4.61
N TYR A 101 10.54 -2.88 3.45
CA TYR A 101 10.66 -3.58 2.15
C TYR A 101 12.05 -4.20 1.93
N LYS A 102 13.13 -3.49 2.31
CA LYS A 102 14.50 -4.05 2.23
C LYS A 102 14.63 -5.31 3.11
N LEU A 103 14.09 -5.28 4.33
CA LEU A 103 14.06 -6.43 5.24
C LEU A 103 13.21 -7.56 4.69
N GLU A 104 12.02 -7.27 4.15
CA GLU A 104 11.16 -8.26 3.52
C GLU A 104 11.89 -9.00 2.40
N TRP A 105 12.57 -8.27 1.52
CA TRP A 105 13.32 -8.87 0.42
C TRP A 105 14.45 -9.77 0.93
N ARG A 106 15.17 -9.35 1.97
CA ARG A 106 16.23 -10.14 2.62
C ARG A 106 15.66 -11.42 3.24
N VAL A 107 14.58 -11.31 4.02
CA VAL A 107 13.93 -12.43 4.70
C VAL A 107 13.25 -13.38 3.71
N LYS A 108 12.80 -12.88 2.55
CA LYS A 108 12.27 -13.74 1.49
C LYS A 108 13.32 -14.69 0.93
N ARG A 109 14.59 -14.26 0.89
CA ARG A 109 15.76 -15.06 0.44
C ARG A 109 16.31 -16.02 1.50
N PHE A 110 15.82 -15.94 2.75
CA PHE A 110 16.26 -16.84 3.81
C PHE A 110 15.81 -18.27 3.55
N SER A 111 16.65 -19.21 3.96
CA SER A 111 16.29 -20.63 3.97
C SER A 111 15.17 -20.89 4.99
N ARG A 112 14.55 -22.07 4.92
CA ARG A 112 13.55 -22.47 5.91
C ARG A 112 14.13 -22.48 7.33
N ALA A 113 15.36 -22.97 7.48
CA ALA A 113 16.07 -23.00 8.77
C ALA A 113 16.28 -21.59 9.34
N ASP A 114 16.75 -20.64 8.52
CA ASP A 114 16.95 -19.25 8.94
C ASP A 114 15.64 -18.58 9.38
N LYS A 115 14.52 -18.88 8.70
CA LYS A 115 13.20 -18.38 9.10
C LYS A 115 12.75 -18.98 10.43
N GLU A 116 13.02 -20.25 10.66
CA GLU A 116 12.77 -20.89 11.95
C GLU A 116 13.64 -20.32 13.07
N ASP A 117 14.91 -20.03 12.79
CA ASP A 117 15.81 -19.38 13.74
C ASP A 117 15.39 -17.94 14.05
N LEU A 118 14.82 -17.23 13.08
CA LEU A 118 14.18 -15.94 13.29
C LEU A 118 12.93 -16.05 14.20
N ILE A 119 12.13 -17.10 14.03
CA ILE A 119 10.95 -17.37 14.89
C ILE A 119 11.39 -17.72 16.32
N LYS A 120 12.41 -18.57 16.46
CA LYS A 120 13.04 -18.95 17.74
C LYS A 120 13.77 -17.80 18.41
N GLY A 121 13.98 -16.68 17.70
CA GLY A 121 14.64 -15.49 18.24
C GLY A 121 16.16 -15.58 18.29
N LYS A 122 16.76 -16.58 17.64
CA LYS A 122 18.23 -16.69 17.52
C LYS A 122 18.80 -15.52 16.71
N ILE A 123 18.10 -15.13 15.64
CA ILE A 123 18.47 -13.97 14.82
C ILE A 123 17.90 -12.70 15.45
N LYS A 124 18.78 -11.76 15.81
CA LYS A 124 18.36 -10.49 16.42
C LYS A 124 17.91 -9.50 15.34
N LEU A 125 16.84 -8.77 15.64
CA LEU A 125 16.33 -7.70 14.76
C LEU A 125 17.42 -6.64 14.44
N ASN A 126 18.25 -6.32 15.43
CA ASN A 126 19.30 -5.33 15.27
C ASN A 126 20.32 -5.73 14.22
N GLU A 127 20.65 -7.01 14.11
CA GLU A 127 21.58 -7.53 13.09
C GLU A 127 20.97 -7.44 11.70
N LEU A 128 19.69 -7.77 11.55
CA LEU A 128 18.97 -7.62 10.28
C LEU A 128 18.94 -6.14 9.83
N ARG A 129 18.70 -5.22 10.75
CA ARG A 129 18.71 -3.77 10.47
C ARG A 129 20.11 -3.29 10.07
N LYS A 130 21.16 -3.70 10.79
CA LYS A 130 22.55 -3.37 10.44
C LYS A 130 22.90 -3.87 9.04
N LYS A 131 22.53 -5.11 8.69
CA LYS A 131 22.75 -5.68 7.36
C LYS A 131 22.01 -4.94 6.23
N VAL A 132 20.93 -4.22 6.54
CA VAL A 132 20.18 -3.39 5.58
C VAL A 132 20.76 -1.98 5.44
N ALA A 133 21.44 -1.48 6.47
CA ALA A 133 22.08 -0.17 6.46
C ALA A 133 23.47 -0.17 5.77
N LEU A 134 24.13 -1.32 5.70
CA LEU A 134 25.45 -1.50 5.07
C LEU A 134 25.38 -1.75 3.54
N ASN A 135 24.18 -1.71 2.95
CA ASN A 135 23.86 -2.06 1.57
C ASN A 135 23.06 -0.95 0.89
#